data_AF-A0A2A5G5M8-F1
#
_entry.id   AF-A0A2A5G5M8-F1
#
_cell.length_a   1.000
_cell.length_b   1.000
_cell.length_c   1.000
_cell.angle_alpha   90.00
_cell.angle_beta   90.00
_cell.angle_gamma   90.00
#
_symmetry.space_group_name_H-M   'P 1'
#
loop_
_entity.id
_entity.type
_entity.pdbx_description
1 polymer ?
#
loop_
_entity_poly.entity_id
_entity_poly.type
_entity_poly.pdbx_seq_one_letter_code
_entity_poly.pdbx_strand_id
1 'polypeptide(L)' 'MNPSEKLPEKKSSPQKSGLKNYVKYSGIAFQMAGILLVGVFGGRKLDQYLQQDFPLFTLTLTGIAFVGAFYILYKQATSK' A
#
# COMPACT_ATOMS: atom_id res chain seq x y z
N MET A 1 57.04 -2.77 -9.40
CA MET A 1 56.21 -1.78 -8.68
C MET A 1 56.47 -0.40 -9.26
N ASN A 2 55.50 0.17 -9.97
CA ASN A 2 55.39 1.61 -10.23
C ASN A 2 53.91 1.93 -10.55
N PRO A 3 53.47 3.19 -10.49
CA PRO A 3 52.56 3.63 -9.44
C PRO A 3 51.26 4.24 -10.01
N SER A 4 50.18 4.16 -9.25
CA SER A 4 49.01 5.05 -9.39
C SER A 4 48.17 4.93 -10.67
N GLU A 5 47.48 3.81 -10.88
CA GLU A 5 46.19 3.83 -11.59
C GLU A 5 45.04 3.89 -10.57
N LYS A 6 44.95 5.01 -9.85
CA LYS A 6 43.75 5.34 -9.07
C LYS A 6 42.67 5.80 -10.07
N LEU A 7 41.78 4.88 -10.42
CA LEU A 7 40.51 5.19 -11.08
C LEU A 7 39.74 6.25 -10.26
N PRO A 8 39.04 7.19 -10.92
CA PRO A 8 38.40 8.31 -10.25
C PRO A 8 37.29 7.79 -9.33
N GLU A 9 37.47 7.99 -8.03
CA GLU A 9 36.47 7.75 -7.01
C GLU A 9 35.29 8.69 -7.30
N LYS A 10 34.24 8.13 -7.90
CA LYS A 10 32.98 8.81 -8.21
C LYS A 10 32.33 9.24 -6.89
N LYS A 11 32.65 10.45 -6.43
CA LYS A 11 31.94 11.16 -5.34
C LYS A 11 30.44 11.08 -5.61
N SER A 12 29.77 10.17 -4.92
CA SER A 12 28.33 10.14 -4.79
C SER A 12 27.92 11.35 -3.95
N SER A 13 27.56 12.43 -4.65
CA SER A 13 27.12 13.67 -4.04
C SER A 13 25.99 13.44 -3.02
N PRO A 14 26.07 14.05 -1.83
CA PRO A 14 25.06 13.90 -0.77
C PRO A 14 23.71 14.53 -1.13
N GLN A 15 23.62 15.29 -2.24
CA GLN A 15 22.39 15.88 -2.76
C GLN A 15 21.35 14.87 -3.27
N LYS A 16 21.73 13.61 -3.51
CA LYS A 16 20.79 12.59 -3.97
C LYS A 16 19.85 12.08 -2.88
N SER A 17 20.14 12.28 -1.59
CA SER A 17 19.30 11.76 -0.50
C SER A 17 17.98 12.53 -0.37
N GLY A 18 18.01 13.87 -0.42
CA GLY A 18 16.81 14.71 -0.36
C GLY A 18 15.87 14.48 -1.56
N LEU A 19 16.44 14.42 -2.77
CA LEU A 19 15.67 14.17 -3.99
C LEU A 19 15.15 12.72 -4.04
N LYS A 20 15.94 11.72 -3.61
CA LYS A 20 15.46 10.33 -3.49
C LYS A 20 14.32 10.20 -2.50
N ASN A 21 14.39 10.91 -1.37
CA ASN A 21 13.33 10.89 -0.38
C ASN A 21 12.07 11.51 -0.95
N TYR A 22 12.14 12.69 -1.58
CA TYR A 22 10.99 13.32 -2.23
C TYR A 22 10.34 12.43 -3.28
N VAL A 23 11.15 11.80 -4.16
CA VAL A 23 10.65 10.86 -5.16
C VAL A 23 10.01 9.63 -4.52
N LYS A 24 10.60 9.10 -3.44
CA LYS A 24 10.05 7.96 -2.68
C LYS A 24 8.72 8.30 -2.01
N TYR A 25 8.62 9.46 -1.36
CA TYR A 25 7.39 9.92 -0.71
C TYR A 25 6.30 10.24 -1.73
N SER A 26 6.65 10.81 -2.88
CA SER A 26 5.72 11.02 -3.99
C SER A 26 5.16 9.69 -4.52
N GLY A 27 5.99 8.65 -4.66
CA GLY A 27 5.54 7.30 -5.03
C GLY A 27 4.59 6.66 -4.01
N ILE A 28 4.88 6.83 -2.72
CA ILE A 28 4.00 6.35 -1.64
C ILE A 28 2.66 7.12 -1.63
N ALA A 29 2.69 8.44 -1.83
CA ALA A 29 1.50 9.28 -1.92
C ALA A 29 0.63 8.88 -3.13
N PHE A 30 1.25 8.60 -4.28
CA PHE A 30 0.55 8.07 -5.46
C PHE A 30 -0.06 6.70 -5.21
N GLN A 31 0.64 5.81 -4.50
CA GLN A 31 0.12 4.48 -4.13
C GLN A 31 -1.09 4.59 -3.18
N MET A 32 -1.01 5.45 -2.17
CA MET A 32 -2.12 5.73 -1.25
C MET A 32 -3.30 6.38 -1.96
N ALA A 33 -3.04 7.35 -2.84
CA ALA A 33 -4.07 7.97 -3.67
C ALA A 33 -4.75 6.93 -4.59
N GLY A 34 -4.00 6.01 -5.18
CA GLY A 34 -4.55 4.92 -5.98
C GLY A 34 -5.48 4.00 -5.19
N ILE A 35 -5.08 3.58 -3.99
CA ILE A 35 -5.91 2.73 -3.11
C ILE A 35 -7.17 3.49 -2.67
N LEU A 36 -7.06 4.77 -2.32
CA LEU A 36 -8.20 5.61 -1.96
C LEU A 36 -9.15 5.79 -3.15
N LEU A 37 -8.63 6.06 -4.34
CA LEU A 37 -9.45 6.20 -5.55
C LEU A 37 -10.16 4.88 -5.88
N VAL A 38 -9.48 3.73 -5.80
CA VAL A 38 -10.10 2.41 -6.02
C VAL A 38 -11.14 2.10 -4.93
N GLY A 39 -10.86 2.43 -3.67
CA GLY A 39 -11.80 2.25 -2.57
C GLY A 39 -13.04 3.15 -2.69
N VAL A 40 -12.85 4.42 -3.05
CA VAL A 40 -13.94 5.41 -3.20
C VAL A 40 -14.72 5.19 -4.50
N PHE A 41 -14.07 4.94 -5.64
CA PHE A 41 -14.77 4.64 -6.90
C PHE A 41 -15.37 3.24 -6.89
N GLY A 42 -14.66 2.24 -6.39
CA GLY A 42 -15.18 0.88 -6.21
C GLY A 42 -16.34 0.86 -5.22
N GLY A 43 -16.20 1.58 -4.11
CA GLY A 43 -17.26 1.84 -3.14
C GLY A 43 -18.45 2.55 -3.78
N ARG A 44 -18.26 3.75 -4.35
CA ARG A 44 -19.35 4.56 -4.97
C ARG A 44 -20.06 3.84 -6.11
N LYS A 45 -19.34 3.14 -7.00
CA LYS A 45 -19.96 2.49 -8.15
C LYS A 45 -20.87 1.32 -7.71
N LEU A 46 -20.54 0.71 -6.57
CA LEU A 46 -21.33 -0.34 -5.94
C LEU A 46 -22.46 0.24 -5.08
N ASP A 47 -22.20 1.37 -4.41
CA ASP A 47 -23.17 2.21 -3.70
C ASP A 47 -24.29 2.70 -4.63
N GLN A 48 -23.94 3.14 -5.85
CA GLN A 48 -24.89 3.54 -6.89
C GLN A 48 -25.72 2.37 -7.43
N TYR A 49 -25.18 1.15 -7.44
CA TYR A 49 -25.93 -0.06 -7.81
C TYR A 49 -26.94 -0.46 -6.73
N LEU A 50 -26.74 0.01 -5.49
CA LEU A 50 -27.53 -0.30 -4.30
C LEU A 50 -28.39 0.87 -3.79
N GLN A 51 -28.29 2.07 -4.39
CA GLN A 51 -29.07 3.28 -4.04
C GLN A 51 -29.12 3.60 -2.53
N GLN A 52 -28.02 3.44 -1.80
CA GLN A 52 -27.97 3.69 -0.36
C GLN A 52 -26.92 4.76 -0.02
N ASP A 53 -27.29 5.76 0.78
CA ASP A 53 -26.44 6.86 1.24
C ASP A 53 -25.35 6.45 2.28
N PHE A 54 -25.06 5.15 2.42
CA PHE A 54 -24.25 4.62 3.52
C PHE A 54 -23.23 3.60 3.00
N PRO A 55 -21.93 3.66 3.40
CA PRO A 55 -20.83 2.83 2.88
C PRO A 55 -20.91 1.36 3.35
N LEU A 56 -22.01 0.70 3.03
CA LEU A 56 -22.37 -0.67 3.40
C LEU A 56 -21.40 -1.70 2.84
N PHE A 57 -20.77 -1.42 1.68
CA PHE A 57 -19.86 -2.38 1.05
C PHE A 57 -18.52 -2.48 1.77
N THR A 58 -17.97 -1.35 2.23
CA THR A 58 -16.78 -1.36 3.11
C THR A 58 -17.11 -2.09 4.41
N LEU A 59 -18.30 -1.85 4.97
CA LEU A 59 -18.74 -2.51 6.20
C LEU A 59 -18.94 -4.03 6.02
N THR A 60 -19.54 -4.47 4.91
CA THR A 60 -19.76 -5.90 4.64
C THR A 60 -18.50 -6.63 4.20
N LEU A 61 -17.63 -6.03 3.38
CA LEU A 61 -16.35 -6.64 3.00
C LEU A 61 -15.44 -6.78 4.22
N THR A 62 -15.37 -5.76 5.07
CA THR A 62 -14.68 -5.84 6.37
C THR A 62 -15.37 -6.85 7.30
N GLY A 63 -16.70 -6.89 7.34
CA GLY A 63 -17.47 -7.85 8.14
C GLY A 63 -17.22 -9.31 7.72
N ILE A 64 -17.21 -9.59 6.41
CA ILE A 64 -16.92 -10.91 5.85
C ILE A 64 -15.47 -11.30 6.12
N ALA A 65 -14.52 -10.37 5.94
CA ALA A 65 -13.11 -10.62 6.27
C ALA A 65 -12.92 -10.91 7.76
N PHE A 66 -13.63 -10.18 8.62
CA PHE A 66 -13.60 -10.38 10.07
C PHE A 66 -14.18 -11.75 10.47
N VAL A 67 -15.36 -12.10 9.97
CA VAL A 67 -15.99 -13.41 10.20
C VAL A 67 -15.12 -14.54 9.66
N GLY A 68 -14.53 -14.38 8.48
CA GLY A 68 -13.63 -15.35 7.86
C GLY A 68 -12.37 -15.59 8.70
N ALA A 69 -11.74 -14.51 9.19
CA ALA A 69 -10.57 -14.61 10.07
C ALA A 69 -10.91 -15.33 11.39
N PHE A 70 -12.04 -14.99 12.01
CA PHE A 70 -12.52 -15.67 13.21
C PHE A 70 -12.81 -17.15 12.97
N TYR A 71 -13.42 -17.50 11.83
CA TYR A 71 -13.71 -18.89 11.49
C TYR A 71 -12.44 -19.72 11.27
N ILE A 72 -11.46 -19.14 10.57
CA ILE A 72 -10.15 -19.77 10.36
C ILE A 72 -9.45 -19.98 11.70
N LEU A 73 -9.41 -18.95 12.56
CA LEU A 73 -8.81 -19.02 13.89
C LEU A 73 -9.50 -20.04 14.80
N TYR A 74 -10.84 -20.05 14.83
CA TYR A 74 -11.61 -21.00 15.61
C TYR A 74 -11.34 -22.44 15.16
N LYS A 75 -11.39 -22.69 13.85
CA LYS A 75 -11.07 -23.99 13.27
C LYS A 75 -9.62 -24.40 13.57
N GLN A 76 -8.68 -23.47 13.49
CA GLN A 76 -7.27 -23.72 13.78
C GLN A 76 -7.02 -23.97 15.28
N ALA A 77 -7.75 -23.31 16.16
CA ALA A 77 -7.62 -23.48 17.61
C ALA A 77 -8.23 -24.79 18.11
N THR A 78 -9.29 -25.29 17.48
CA THR A 78 -9.95 -26.56 17.88
C THR A 78 -9.39 -27.79 17.15
N SER A 79 -8.67 -27.62 16.03
CA SER A 79 -8.03 -28.72 15.30
C SER A 79 -6.66 -29.08 15.90
N LYS A 80 -6.64 -29.54 17.15
CA LYS A 80 -5.49 -30.24 17.73
C LYS A 80 -5.93 -31.55 18.36
#